data_AF-A0ABD5DWB7-F1
#
_entry.id   AF-A0ABD5DWB7-F1
#
_cell.length_a   1.000
_cell.length_b   1.000
_cell.length_c   1.000
_cell.angle_alpha   90.00
_cell.angle_beta   90.00
_cell.angle_gamma   90.00
#
_symmetry.space_group_name_H-M   'P 1'
#
loop_
_entity.id
_entity.type
_entity.pdbx_description
1 polymer ?
#
loop_
_entity_poly.entity_id
_entity_poly.type
_entity_poly.pdbx_seq_one_letter_code
_entity_poly.pdbx_strand_id
1 'polypeptide(L)'
;MVLLTRITIHSPLWQLYLFTGVLGAGLGLVMQVLVLAVQNAMPAQMYGVATSGATLFRSIGGSIGVALFGAVFTHVLQSNLQQLLPEGAVLP
;
A
#
# COMPACT_ATOMS: atom_id res chain seq x y z
N MET A 1 4.98 -1.96 10.72
CA MET A 1 6.07 -1.45 9.86
C MET A 1 7.46 -1.81 10.38
N VAL A 2 7.72 -1.77 11.69
CA VAL A 2 9.03 -2.14 12.29
C VAL A 2 9.55 -3.54 11.90
N LEU A 3 8.66 -4.53 11.74
CA LEU A 3 9.03 -5.90 11.32
C LEU A 3 9.54 -5.97 9.87
N LEU A 4 8.99 -5.15 8.96
CA LEU A 4 9.42 -5.11 7.56
C LEU A 4 10.76 -4.36 7.41
N THR A 5 11.06 -3.42 8.30
CA THR A 5 12.34 -2.71 8.33
C THR A 5 13.52 -3.62 8.74
N ARG A 6 13.25 -4.79 9.32
CA ARG A 6 14.27 -5.80 9.68
C ARG A 6 14.58 -6.79 8.55
N ILE A 7 13.86 -6.74 7.42
CA ILE A 7 14.16 -7.57 6.25
C ILE A 7 15.44 -7.04 5.59
N THR A 8 16.45 -7.90 5.53
CA THR A 8 17.68 -7.68 4.77
C THR A 8 17.74 -8.71 3.64
N ILE A 9 18.51 -8.44 2.58
CA ILE A 9 18.66 -9.30 1.39
C ILE A 9 19.04 -10.76 1.72
N HIS A 10 19.51 -11.04 2.94
CA HIS A 10 19.93 -12.37 3.42
C HIS A 10 18.88 -13.09 4.29
N SER A 11 17.67 -12.53 4.45
CA SER A 11 16.62 -13.14 5.28
C SER A 11 15.97 -14.36 4.60
N PRO A 12 15.70 -15.44 5.34
CA PRO A 12 15.06 -16.64 4.79
C PRO A 12 13.64 -16.37 4.29
N LEU A 13 13.24 -16.98 3.17
CA LEU A 13 11.93 -16.77 2.52
C LEU A 13 10.72 -16.97 3.45
N TRP A 14 10.83 -17.89 4.43
CA TRP A 14 9.80 -18.10 5.45
C TRP A 14 9.49 -16.83 6.26
N GLN A 15 10.51 -16.03 6.57
CA GLN A 15 10.34 -14.79 7.33
C GLN A 15 9.60 -13.72 6.52
N LEU A 16 9.86 -13.65 5.21
CA LEU A 16 9.12 -12.80 4.28
C LEU A 16 7.63 -13.18 4.26
N TYR A 17 7.32 -14.46 4.12
CA TYR A 17 5.93 -14.97 4.13
C TYR A 17 5.24 -14.73 5.47
N LEU A 18 5.93 -14.93 6.60
CA LEU A 18 5.36 -14.68 7.92
C LEU A 18 5.02 -13.19 8.12
N PHE A 19 5.93 -12.29 7.75
CA PHE A 19 5.72 -10.84 7.96
C PHE A 19 4.66 -10.25 7.02
N THR A 20 4.66 -10.65 5.75
CA THR A 20 3.59 -10.29 4.81
C THR A 20 2.26 -10.92 5.20
N GLY A 21 2.27 -12.14 5.75
CA GLY A 21 1.09 -12.80 6.30
C GLY A 21 0.49 -12.04 7.49
N VAL A 22 1.31 -11.64 8.46
CA VAL A 22 0.85 -10.83 9.62
C VAL A 22 0.33 -9.47 9.16
N LEU A 23 0.99 -8.83 8.20
CA LEU A 23 0.51 -7.58 7.61
C LEU A 23 -0.87 -7.78 6.94
N GLY A 24 -1.02 -8.83 6.12
CA GLY A 24 -2.28 -9.17 5.46
C GLY A 24 -3.39 -9.45 6.46
N ALA A 25 -3.09 -10.19 7.53
CA ALA A 25 -4.04 -10.46 8.61
C ALA A 25 -4.49 -9.16 9.31
N GLY A 26 -3.54 -8.28 9.66
CA GLY A 26 -3.85 -6.98 10.26
C GLY A 26 -4.72 -6.11 9.36
N LEU A 27 -4.37 -6.01 8.07
CA LEU A 27 -5.15 -5.26 7.08
C LEU A 27 -6.56 -5.84 6.92
N GLY A 28 -6.71 -7.16 6.85
CA GLY A 28 -8.01 -7.82 6.73
C GLY A 28 -8.93 -7.54 7.92
N LEU A 29 -8.39 -7.59 9.14
CA LEU A 29 -9.14 -7.28 10.36
C LEU A 29 -9.59 -5.81 10.40
N VAL A 30 -8.70 -4.88 10.05
CA VAL A 30 -9.02 -3.44 10.01
C VAL A 30 -10.13 -3.13 9.00
N MET A 31 -10.11 -3.78 7.82
CA MET A 31 -11.12 -3.56 6.79
C MET A 31 -12.53 -3.89 7.29
N GLN A 32 -12.71 -5.00 8.02
CA GLN A 32 -14.02 -5.37 8.55
C GLN A 32 -14.48 -4.43 9.66
N VAL A 33 -13.58 -4.01 10.55
CA VAL A 33 -13.90 -3.06 11.63
C VAL A 33 -14.36 -1.72 11.05
N LEU A 34 -13.69 -1.22 10.01
CA LEU A 34 -14.05 0.06 9.38
C LEU A 34 -15.43 0.00 8.71
N VAL A 35 -15.71 -1.09 8.00
CA VAL A 35 -16.99 -1.31 7.33
C VAL A 35 -18.12 -1.48 8.36
N LEU A 36 -17.87 -2.15 9.48
CA LEU A 36 -18.82 -2.24 10.58
C LEU A 36 -19.06 -0.87 11.24
N ALA A 37 -18.03 -0.06 11.42
CA ALA A 37 -18.18 1.27 12.02
C ALA A 37 -19.09 2.19 11.17
N VAL A 38 -18.90 2.20 9.85
CA VAL A 38 -19.76 2.99 8.94
C VAL A 38 -21.18 2.44 8.90
N GLN A 39 -21.34 1.11 8.93
CA GLN A 39 -22.66 0.49 9.02
C GLN A 39 -23.36 0.84 10.34
N ASN A 40 -22.67 0.82 11.49
CA ASN A 40 -23.27 1.15 12.80
C ASN A 40 -23.77 2.61 12.88
N ALA A 41 -23.21 3.52 12.09
CA ALA A 41 -23.67 4.90 12.00
C ALA A 41 -24.93 5.08 11.14
N MET A 42 -25.41 4.02 10.48
CA MET A 42 -26.50 4.05 9.51
C MET A 42 -27.65 3.10 9.91
N PRO A 43 -28.90 3.44 9.57
CA PRO A 43 -30.02 2.52 9.68
C PRO A 43 -29.79 1.22 8.90
N ALA A 44 -30.27 0.09 9.42
CA ALA A 44 -30.03 -1.23 8.85
C ALA A 44 -30.51 -1.41 7.40
N GLN A 45 -31.51 -0.63 6.96
CA GLN A 45 -31.94 -0.65 5.56
C GLN A 45 -30.88 -0.09 4.58
N MET A 46 -29.88 0.66 5.08
CA MET A 46 -28.87 1.34 4.25
C MET A 46 -27.48 0.69 4.31
N TYR A 47 -27.33 -0.50 4.87
CA TYR A 47 -26.03 -1.19 4.93
C TYR A 47 -25.38 -1.42 3.55
N GLY A 48 -26.19 -1.62 2.50
CA GLY A 48 -25.70 -1.71 1.13
C GLY A 48 -25.05 -0.42 0.63
N VAL A 49 -25.65 0.73 0.93
CA VAL A 49 -25.11 2.06 0.58
C VAL A 49 -23.85 2.35 1.39
N ALA A 50 -23.87 2.06 2.70
CA ALA A 50 -22.72 2.22 3.58
C ALA A 50 -21.50 1.39 3.12
N THR A 51 -21.71 0.12 2.79
CA THR A 51 -20.64 -0.79 2.36
C THR A 51 -20.09 -0.44 0.98
N SER A 52 -20.98 -0.05 0.05
CA SER A 52 -20.58 0.37 -1.30
C SER A 52 -19.78 1.68 -1.26
N GLY A 53 -20.23 2.65 -0.46
CA GLY A 53 -19.51 3.90 -0.22
C GLY A 53 -18.12 3.66 0.36
N ALA A 54 -18.01 2.85 1.42
CA ALA A 54 -16.73 2.47 2.00
C ALA A 54 -15.78 1.80 0.99
N THR A 55 -16.34 1.00 0.07
CA THR A 55 -15.57 0.35 -1.00
C THR A 55 -15.10 1.31 -2.08
N LEU A 56 -15.94 2.27 -2.48
CA LEU A 56 -15.56 3.33 -3.40
C LEU A 56 -14.43 4.19 -2.84
N PHE A 57 -14.54 4.64 -1.58
CA PHE A 57 -13.48 5.40 -0.91
C PHE A 57 -12.17 4.61 -0.84
N ARG A 58 -12.24 3.30 -0.57
CA ARG A 58 -11.07 2.42 -0.60
C ARG A 58 -10.41 2.35 -1.97
N SER A 59 -11.22 2.23 -3.03
CA SER A 59 -10.72 2.20 -4.41
C SER A 59 -10.03 3.51 -4.79
N ILE A 60 -10.66 4.66 -4.45
CA ILE A 60 -10.09 5.99 -4.67
C ILE A 60 -8.79 6.18 -3.88
N GLY A 61 -8.78 5.82 -2.59
CA GLY A 61 -7.57 5.89 -1.78
C GLY A 61 -6.45 4.99 -2.30
N GLY A 62 -6.80 3.79 -2.78
CA GLY A 62 -5.86 2.86 -3.40
C GLY A 62 -5.22 3.41 -4.67
N SER A 63 -6.01 4.01 -5.57
CA SER A 63 -5.48 4.60 -6.81
C SER A 63 -4.60 5.82 -6.54
N ILE A 64 -5.01 6.71 -5.62
CA ILE A 64 -4.20 7.86 -5.19
C ILE A 64 -2.89 7.38 -4.56
N GLY A 65 -2.94 6.36 -3.69
CA GLY A 65 -1.76 5.79 -3.05
C GLY A 65 -0.77 5.25 -4.05
N VAL A 66 -1.23 4.46 -5.03
CA VAL A 66 -0.38 3.92 -6.11
C VAL A 66 0.23 5.04 -6.95
N ALA A 67 -0.55 6.06 -7.31
CA ALA A 67 -0.05 7.18 -8.09
C ALA A 67 1.05 7.97 -7.36
N LEU A 68 0.85 8.26 -6.07
CA LEU A 68 1.86 8.91 -5.23
C LEU A 68 3.14 8.07 -5.11
N PHE A 69 3.02 6.77 -4.83
CA PHE A 69 4.16 5.87 -4.79
C PHE A 69 4.90 5.81 -6.13
N GLY A 70 4.17 5.78 -7.25
CA GLY A 70 4.76 5.81 -8.59
C GLY A 70 5.50 7.12 -8.89
N ALA A 71 4.97 8.26 -8.46
CA ALA A 71 5.63 9.56 -8.59
C ALA A 71 6.93 9.63 -7.78
N VAL A 72 6.88 9.20 -6.51
CA VAL A 72 8.07 9.14 -5.64
C VAL A 72 9.10 8.16 -6.22
N PHE A 73 8.67 6.97 -6.65
CA PHE A 73 9.56 5.98 -7.25
C PHE A 73 10.25 6.53 -8.49
N THR A 74 9.51 7.16 -9.41
CA THR A 74 10.07 7.76 -10.62
C THR A 74 11.06 8.88 -10.29
N HIS A 75 10.73 9.74 -9.33
CA HIS A 75 11.61 10.82 -8.88
C HIS A 75 12.91 10.29 -8.27
N VAL A 76 12.81 9.31 -7.37
CA VAL A 76 13.97 8.65 -6.75
C VAL A 76 14.79 7.93 -7.82
N LEU A 77 14.16 7.19 -8.73
CA LEU A 77 14.84 6.48 -9.81
C LEU A 77 15.63 7.44 -10.70
N GLN A 78 15.02 8.56 -11.11
CA GLN A 78 15.68 9.58 -11.92
C GLN A 78 16.85 10.24 -11.20
N SER A 79 16.70 10.56 -9.91
CA SER A 79 17.79 11.14 -9.10
C SER A 79 18.99 10.19 -8.96
N ASN A 80 18.73 8.90 -8.73
CA ASN A 80 19.78 7.89 -8.62
C ASN A 80 20.44 7.64 -9.99
N LEU A 81 19.66 7.58 -11.07
CA LEU A 81 20.21 7.43 -12.43
C LEU A 81 21.12 8.59 -12.81
N GLN A 82 20.76 9.84 -12.49
CA GLN A 82 21.63 11.00 -12.75
C GLN A 82 22.93 10.95 -11.94
N GLN A 83 22.90 10.40 -10.73
CA GLN A 83 24.09 10.25 -9.90
C GLN A 83 25.01 9.10 -10.35
N LEU A 84 24.45 8.08 -11.00
CA LEU A 84 25.16 6.90 -11.51
C LEU A 84 25.62 7.05 -12.98
N LEU A 85 25.05 7.98 -13.74
CA LEU A 85 25.51 8.32 -15.09
C LEU A 85 26.72 9.27 -15.02
N PRO A 86 27.89 8.90 -15.57
CA PRO A 86 29.00 9.84 -15.74
C PRO A 86 28.58 10.95 -16.72
N GLU A 87 29.02 12.19 -16.46
CA GLU A 87 28.80 13.33 -17.36
C GLU A 87 29.37 13.03 -18.77
N GLY A 88 28.52 12.52 -19.68
CA GLY A 88 28.92 12.22 -21.06
C GLY A 88 28.42 10.91 -21.67
N ALA A 89 27.59 10.11 -20.98
CA ALA A 89 26.98 8.93 -21.61
C ALA A 89 25.89 9.35 -22.63
N VAL A 90 26.28 9.44 -23.90
CA VAL A 90 25.36 9.54 -25.04
C VAL A 90 24.56 8.24 -25.12
N LEU A 91 23.27 8.31 -24.83
CA LEU A 91 22.32 7.22 -25.06
C LEU A 91 22.13 7.08 -26.59
N PRO A 92 22.26 5.88 -27.19
CA PRO A 92 21.81 5.64 -28.56
C PRO A 92 20.29 5.73 -28.69
#